data_AF-A0A1H6FVW9-F1
#
_entry.id   AF-A0A1H6FVW9-F1
#
_cell.length_a   1.000
_cell.length_b   1.000
_cell.length_c   1.000
_cell.angle_alpha   90.00
_cell.angle_beta   90.00
_cell.angle_gamma   90.00
#
_symmetry.space_group_name_H-M   'P 1'
#
loop_
_entity.id
_entity.type
_entity.pdbx_description
1 polymer ?
#
loop_
_entity_poly.entity_id
_entity_poly.type
_entity_poly.pdbx_seq_one_letter_code
_entity_poly.pdbx_strand_id
1 'polypeptide(L)' 'MPLVELTRLPNGAEAELLRGRLESAGVHAVCFDAGMNIAESVGLLIPVRIMVLDEDLAEAQALIVEFEAGGNGNAA' A
#
# COMPACT_ATOMS: atom_id res chain seq x y z
N MET A 1 19.01 -3.59 4.94
CA MET A 1 17.90 -3.16 5.80
C MET A 1 16.71 -4.07 5.57
N PRO A 2 15.95 -4.44 6.61
CA PRO A 2 14.80 -5.32 6.49
C PRO A 2 13.60 -4.61 5.87
N LEU A 3 12.75 -5.39 5.20
CA LEU A 3 11.41 -4.95 4.83
C LEU A 3 10.47 -5.08 6.04
N VAL A 4 9.67 -4.05 6.30
CA VAL A 4 8.66 -4.00 7.36
C VAL A 4 7.27 -3.77 6.77
N GLU A 5 6.25 -4.27 7.47
CA GLU A 5 4.85 -4.12 7.03
C GLU A 5 4.36 -2.70 7.30
N LEU A 6 3.91 -2.01 6.25
CA LEU A 6 3.29 -0.69 6.32
C LEU A 6 1.78 -0.78 6.57
N THR A 7 1.10 -1.57 5.74
CA THR A 7 -0.35 -1.75 5.80
C THR A 7 -0.80 -3.02 5.08
N ARG A 8 -2.08 -3.37 5.22
CA ARG A 8 -2.74 -4.49 4.55
C ARG A 8 -3.92 -3.97 3.74
N LEU A 9 -4.03 -4.45 2.51
CA LEU A 9 -5.11 -4.08 1.60
C LEU A 9 -5.89 -5.32 1.16
N PRO A 10 -7.21 -5.20 0.97
CA PRO A 10 -8.09 -6.34 0.69
C PRO A 10 -7.86 -6.94 -0.69
N ASN A 11 -7.34 -6.15 -1.64
CA ASN A 11 -7.13 -6.61 -3.01
C ASN A 11 -5.82 -6.08 -3.62
N GLY A 12 -5.32 -6.80 -4.62
CA GLY A 12 -4.10 -6.43 -5.34
C GLY A 12 -4.18 -5.12 -6.13
N ALA A 13 -5.37 -4.72 -6.58
CA ALA A 13 -5.52 -3.48 -7.36
C ALA A 13 -5.28 -2.23 -6.49
N GLU A 14 -5.88 -2.15 -5.31
CA GLU A 14 -5.62 -1.10 -4.32
C GLU A 14 -4.17 -1.10 -3.86
N ALA A 15 -3.58 -2.30 -3.70
CA ALA A 15 -2.19 -2.44 -3.33
C ALA A 15 -1.22 -1.87 -4.38
N GLU A 16 -1.44 -2.18 -5.66
CA GLU A 16 -0.66 -1.62 -6.75
C GLU A 16 -0.85 -0.09 -6.89
N LEU A 17 -2.06 0.41 -6.64
CA LEU A 17 -2.31 1.85 -6.61
C LEU A 17 -1.52 2.55 -5.49
N LEU A 18 -1.54 2.01 -4.27
CA LEU A 18 -0.78 2.56 -3.15
C LEU A 18 0.74 2.46 -3.41
N ARG A 19 1.21 1.32 -3.92
CA ARG A 19 2.61 1.12 -4.30
C ARG A 19 3.06 2.19 -5.31
N GLY A 20 2.29 2.40 -6.38
CA GLY A 20 2.61 3.41 -7.39
C GLY A 20 2.64 4.84 -6.83
N ARG A 21 1.76 5.18 -5.88
CA ARG A 21 1.78 6.50 -5.22
C ARG A 21 3.01 6.68 -4.33
N LEU A 22 3.39 5.67 -3.56
CA LEU A 22 4.60 5.69 -2.74
C LEU A 22 5.85 5.81 -3.63
N GLU A 23 5.92 5.02 -4.70
CA GLU A 23 7.04 5.07 -5.65
C GLU A 23 7.16 6.44 -6.34
N SER A 24 6.02 7.05 -6.70
CA SER A 24 5.97 8.41 -7.23
C SER A 24 6.47 9.47 -6.24
N ALA A 25 6.38 9.21 -4.94
CA ALA A 25 6.86 10.08 -3.87
C ALA A 25 8.32 9.79 -3.47
N GLY A 26 8.95 8.79 -4.09
CA GLY A 26 10.33 8.40 -3.82
C GLY A 26 10.48 7.28 -2.78
N VAL A 27 9.39 6.75 -2.24
CA VAL A 27 9.41 5.64 -1.28
C VAL A 27 9.24 4.31 -1.99
N HIS A 28 10.22 3.43 -1.86
CA HIS A 28 10.14 2.10 -2.47
C HIS A 28 9.22 1.17 -1.67
N ALA A 29 8.24 0.56 -2.34
CA ALA A 29 7.26 -0.32 -1.73
C ALA A 29 7.09 -1.63 -2.51
N VAL A 30 6.78 -2.72 -1.80
CA VAL A 30 6.59 -4.06 -2.37
C VAL A 30 5.23 -4.61 -1.97
N CYS A 31 4.46 -5.09 -2.95
CA CYS A 31 3.20 -5.82 -2.71
C CYS A 31 3.48 -7.30 -2.44
N PHE A 32 3.39 -7.73 -1.19
CA PHE A 32 3.47 -9.13 -0.79
C PHE A 32 2.10 -9.80 -0.92
N ASP A 33 2.10 -11.07 -1.31
CA ASP A 33 0.90 -11.92 -1.43
C ASP A 33 -0.08 -11.53 -2.57
N ALA A 34 0.23 -10.51 -3.37
CA ALA A 34 -0.58 -10.08 -4.51
C ALA A 34 -0.86 -11.19 -5.53
N GLY A 35 0.13 -12.08 -5.77
CA GLY A 35 -0.04 -13.24 -6.65
C GLY A 35 -0.93 -14.35 -6.09
N MET A 36 -1.14 -14.39 -4.77
CA MET A 36 -2.09 -15.31 -4.12
C MET A 36 -3.50 -14.70 -3.99
N ASN A 37 -3.65 -13.41 -4.26
CA ASN A 37 -4.90 -12.63 -4.19
C ASN A 37 -5.69 -12.62 -5.53
N ILE A 38 -5.42 -13.56 -6.45
CA ILE A 38 -5.89 -13.49 -7.86
C ILE A 38 -7.29 -14.05 -8.14
N ALA A 39 -7.91 -14.78 -7.21
CA ALA A 39 -9.24 -15.36 -7.39
C ALA A 39 -10.34 -14.47 -6.79
N GLU A 40 -11.45 -14.26 -7.49
CA GLU A 40 -12.62 -13.60 -6.90
C GLU A 40 -13.00 -14.33 -5.60
N SER A 41 -13.17 -13.57 -4.51
CA SER A 41 -13.46 -14.04 -3.13
C SER A 41 -12.25 -14.32 -2.20
N VAL A 42 -10.99 -14.41 -2.66
CA VAL A 42 -9.86 -14.67 -1.72
C VAL A 42 -9.35 -13.43 -0.97
N GLY A 43 -9.76 -12.23 -1.38
CA GLY A 43 -9.32 -10.97 -0.75
C GLY A 43 -9.68 -10.83 0.73
N LEU A 44 -10.73 -11.54 1.18
CA LEU A 44 -11.09 -11.62 2.60
C LEU A 44 -10.17 -12.56 3.41
N LEU A 45 -9.55 -13.55 2.75
CA LEU A 45 -8.76 -14.60 3.39
C LEU A 45 -7.25 -14.32 3.33
N ILE A 46 -6.78 -13.69 2.25
CA ILE A 46 -5.37 -13.39 1.98
C ILE A 46 -5.25 -11.90 1.60
N PRO A 47 -5.10 -11.00 2.59
CA PRO A 47 -4.84 -9.60 2.29
C PRO A 47 -3.45 -9.44 1.67
N VAL A 48 -3.31 -8.44 0.81
CA VAL A 48 -2.03 -8.02 0.24
C VAL A 48 -1.32 -7.14 1.25
N ARG A 49 -0.07 -7.44 1.57
CA ARG A 49 0.74 -6.63 2.49
C ARG A 49 1.60 -5.66 1.71
N ILE A 50 1.56 -4.39 2.07
CA ILE A 50 2.51 -3.39 1.57
C ILE A 50 3.71 -3.38 2.49
N MET A 51 4.88 -3.64 1.93
CA MET A 51 6.14 -3.66 2.65
C MET A 51 7.02 -2.51 2.18
N VAL A 52 7.72 -1.86 3.09
CA VAL A 52 8.70 -0.78 2.83
C VAL A 52 10.00 -1.09 3.56
N LEU A 53 11.09 -0.38 3.25
CA LEU A 53 12.29 -0.45 4.08
C LEU A 53 11.99 0.11 5.49
N ASP A 54 12.64 -0.44 6.51
CA ASP A 54 12.46 0.01 7.90
C ASP A 54 12.78 1.49 8.10
N GLU A 55 13.78 2.01 7.41
CA GLU A 55 14.14 3.43 7.41
C GLU A 55 13.06 4.34 6.81
N ASP A 56 12.28 3.85 5.84
CA ASP A 56 11.27 4.62 5.13
C ASP A 56 9.88 4.53 5.78
N LEU A 57 9.71 3.72 6.84
CA LEU A 57 8.40 3.44 7.44
C LEU A 57 7.68 4.71 7.90
N ALA A 58 8.41 5.63 8.56
CA ALA A 58 7.82 6.86 9.09
C ALA A 58 7.38 7.82 7.95
N GLU A 59 8.18 7.91 6.89
CA GLU A 59 7.86 8.71 5.71
C GLU A 59 6.65 8.12 4.96
N ALA A 60 6.63 6.82 4.75
CA ALA A 60 5.53 6.12 4.11
C ALA A 60 4.20 6.30 4.85
N GLN A 61 4.22 6.27 6.20
CA GLN A 61 3.03 6.54 7.02
C GLN A 61 2.53 7.97 6.88
N ALA A 62 3.44 8.96 6.81
CA ALA A 62 3.06 10.35 6.61
C ALA A 62 2.40 10.57 5.22
N LEU A 63 2.97 9.95 4.18
CA LEU A 63 2.42 10.01 2.83
C LEU A 63 1.01 9.41 2.73
N ILE A 64 0.73 8.30 3.42
CA ILE A 64 -0.64 7.72 3.44
C ILE A 64 -1.65 8.73 3.99
N VAL A 65 -1.33 9.39 5.11
CA VAL A 65 -2.22 10.40 5.71
C VAL A 65 -2.43 11.58 4.77
N GLU A 66 -1.36 12.04 4.10
CA GLU A 66 -1.45 13.10 3.09
C GLU A 66 -2.33 12.68 1.90
N PHE A 67 -2.18 11.44 1.44
CA PHE A 67 -2.93 10.87 0.33
C PHE A 67 -4.43 10.78 0.60
N GLU A 68 -4.80 10.43 1.83
CA GLU A 68 -6.19 10.40 2.30
C GLU A 68 -6.77 11.82 2.44
N ALA A 69 -5.98 12.76 2.95
CA ALA A 69 -6.38 14.17 3.08
C ALA A 69 -6.60 14.83 1.71
N GLY A 70 -5.76 14.55 0.72
CA GLY A 70 -5.89 15.08 -0.64
C GLY A 70 -6.99 14.43 -1.48
N GLY A 71 -7.41 13.20 -1.14
CA GLY A 71 -8.47 12.46 -1.84
C GLY A 71 -9.89 12.96 -1.55
N ASN A 72 -10.12 13.58 -0.39
CA ASN A 72 -11.43 14.11 0.02
C ASN A 72 -11.77 15.49 -0.59
N GLY A 73 -10.91 16.05 -1.45
CA GLY A 73 -11.12 17.37 -2.07
C GLY A 73 -12.05 17.39 -3.30
N ASN A 74 -12.61 16.26 -3.74
CA ASN A 74 -13.47 16.17 -4.94
C ASN A 74 -14.90 15.68 -4.65
N ALA A 75 -15.39 15.85 -3.42
CA ALA A 75 -16.77 15.57 -3.03
C ALA A 75 -17.45 16.84 -2.52
N ALA A 76 -17.59 17.84 -3.40
CA ALA A 76 -18.45 19.01 -3.20
C ALA A 76 -19.09 19.42 -4.52
#